data_AF-A0A1M7R4Y1-F1
#
_entry.id   AF-A0A1M7R4Y1-F1
#
_cell.length_a   1.000
_cell.length_b   1.000
_cell.length_c   1.000
_cell.angle_alpha   90.00
_cell.angle_beta   90.00
_cell.angle_gamma   90.00
#
_symmetry.space_group_name_H-M   'P 1'
#
loop_
_entity.id
_entity.type
_entity.pdbx_description
1 polymer ?
#
loop_
_entity_poly.entity_id
_entity_poly.type
_entity_poly.pdbx_seq_one_letter_code
_entity_poly.pdbx_strand_id
1 'polypeptide(L)'
;MKAQQIAPDIIDTYLVAVTGFNAGGGNAWPQWQYNYPDGGVITVFSNDVAAMGAVPMFTLFQMPSLRGGDVTVINDAPFMAAYWAQVKLMYQKIAETGRPTLVNLEPDFWGFAQGGAPGGDPAKLPARVSTVPECASQPDTAVGVVGCLLTLGRTYAPKARMGFPPSLWSGDPDATGTFMAKLGADKADFIVAQTSDRDAGCFEDPNPVPNCANRGPGPFYLDENNVTTPNFNQGINDWSIVRSHLGGLPILYWQTPMGVPSTTPGGTPKHYRDNH
;
A
#
# COMPACT_ATOMS: atom_id res chain seq x y z
N MET A 1 -12.62 21.40 2.02
CA MET A 1 -11.26 21.81 1.60
C MET A 1 -11.13 23.30 1.34
N LYS A 2 -11.53 23.86 0.19
CA LYS A 2 -11.38 25.33 -0.07
C LYS A 2 -12.10 26.22 0.94
N ALA A 3 -13.34 25.88 1.33
CA ALA A 3 -14.08 26.62 2.37
C ALA A 3 -13.49 26.48 3.79
N GLN A 4 -12.62 25.49 4.02
CA GLN A 4 -11.95 25.22 5.29
C GLN A 4 -10.48 25.68 5.27
N GLN A 5 -10.02 26.33 4.19
CA GLN A 5 -8.62 26.74 3.98
C GLN A 5 -7.60 25.59 4.10
N ILE A 6 -8.03 24.35 3.83
CA ILE A 6 -7.14 23.19 3.79
C ILE A 6 -6.51 23.10 2.40
N ALA A 7 -5.19 23.11 2.34
CA ALA A 7 -4.38 22.90 1.14
C ALA A 7 -3.58 21.59 1.31
N PRO A 8 -4.08 20.46 0.78
CA PRO A 8 -3.36 19.20 0.88
C PRO A 8 -2.10 19.23 0.00
N ASP A 9 -0.99 18.69 0.49
CA ASP A 9 0.22 18.49 -0.33
C ASP A 9 0.09 17.24 -1.21
N ILE A 10 -0.59 16.21 -0.71
CA ILE A 10 -0.76 14.90 -1.35
C ILE A 10 -2.23 14.49 -1.26
N ILE A 11 -2.76 13.93 -2.35
CA ILE A 11 -4.10 13.32 -2.37
C ILE A 11 -3.97 11.92 -2.97
N ASP A 12 -4.43 10.92 -2.23
CA ASP A 12 -4.35 9.50 -2.58
C ASP A 12 -5.66 8.97 -3.20
N THR A 13 -5.54 7.99 -4.11
CA THR A 13 -6.63 7.12 -4.52
C THR A 13 -6.13 5.70 -4.78
N TYR A 14 -6.98 4.73 -4.50
CA TYR A 14 -6.68 3.32 -4.77
C TYR A 14 -6.91 2.97 -6.23
N LEU A 15 -6.07 2.08 -6.75
CA LEU A 15 -6.23 1.37 -8.02
C LEU A 15 -6.41 -0.11 -7.68
N VAL A 16 -7.67 -0.57 -7.66
CA VAL A 16 -8.03 -1.92 -7.19
C VAL A 16 -8.47 -2.85 -8.31
N ALA A 17 -8.48 -4.14 -8.01
CA ALA A 17 -8.87 -5.23 -8.89
C ALA A 17 -7.93 -5.45 -10.08
N VAL A 18 -7.74 -6.70 -10.50
CA VAL A 18 -7.14 -7.06 -11.79
C VAL A 18 -8.26 -7.42 -12.75
N THR A 19 -8.29 -6.83 -13.94
CA THR A 19 -9.24 -7.18 -15.01
C THR A 19 -9.32 -8.70 -15.20
N GLY A 20 -10.53 -9.26 -15.10
CA GLY A 20 -10.78 -10.71 -15.21
C GLY A 20 -10.64 -11.50 -13.91
N PHE A 21 -10.17 -10.87 -12.82
CA PHE A 21 -9.92 -11.50 -11.52
C PHE A 21 -10.56 -10.70 -10.38
N ASN A 22 -11.65 -9.99 -10.63
CA ASN A 22 -12.37 -9.25 -9.61
C ASN A 22 -13.43 -10.16 -8.95
N ALA A 23 -13.12 -10.70 -7.77
CA ALA A 23 -14.02 -11.60 -7.04
C ALA A 23 -15.39 -10.96 -6.70
N GLY A 24 -15.45 -9.63 -6.55
CA GLY A 24 -16.69 -8.89 -6.30
C GLY A 24 -17.53 -8.59 -7.55
N GLY A 25 -17.02 -8.95 -8.73
CA GLY A 25 -17.60 -8.56 -10.02
C GLY A 25 -17.39 -7.08 -10.36
N GLY A 26 -17.65 -6.72 -11.62
CA GLY A 26 -17.50 -5.36 -12.12
C GLY A 26 -16.09 -5.03 -12.64
N ASN A 27 -15.93 -3.79 -13.08
CA ASN A 27 -14.72 -3.28 -13.72
C ASN A 27 -13.56 -3.13 -12.74
N ALA A 28 -12.34 -3.38 -13.21
CA ALA A 28 -11.12 -3.02 -12.50
C ALA A 28 -10.75 -1.56 -12.76
N TRP A 29 -9.74 -1.03 -12.04
CA TRP A 29 -9.34 0.37 -12.17
C TRP A 29 -9.07 0.87 -13.60
N PRO A 30 -8.58 0.07 -14.57
CA PRO A 30 -8.40 0.56 -15.92
C PRO A 30 -9.71 1.03 -16.55
N GLN A 31 -10.85 0.41 -16.22
CA GLN A 31 -12.14 0.66 -16.88
C GLN A 31 -13.11 1.52 -16.05
N TRP A 32 -12.68 2.15 -14.95
CA TRP A 32 -13.59 2.95 -14.12
C TRP A 32 -14.02 4.27 -14.76
N GLN A 33 -13.17 4.86 -15.61
CA GLN A 33 -13.46 6.16 -16.23
C GLN A 33 -14.25 5.98 -17.54
N TYR A 34 -15.56 6.15 -17.46
CA TYR A 34 -16.44 6.04 -18.63
C TYR A 34 -16.12 7.08 -19.71
N ASN A 35 -16.23 6.70 -20.99
CA ASN A 35 -15.85 7.49 -22.18
C ASN A 35 -14.36 7.86 -22.29
N TYR A 36 -13.50 7.30 -21.45
CA TYR A 36 -12.05 7.42 -21.61
C TYR A 36 -11.47 6.07 -22.03
N PRO A 37 -10.31 6.06 -22.73
CA PRO A 37 -9.52 4.84 -22.86
C PRO A 37 -9.14 4.27 -21.49
N ASP A 38 -8.76 2.99 -21.47
CA ASP A 38 -8.29 2.32 -20.27
C ASP A 38 -7.20 3.14 -19.54
N GLY A 39 -7.36 3.25 -18.23
CA GLY A 39 -6.52 4.04 -17.35
C GLY A 39 -6.89 5.52 -17.27
N GLY A 40 -8.01 5.95 -17.86
CA GLY A 40 -8.49 7.34 -17.80
C GLY A 40 -8.63 7.92 -16.39
N VAL A 41 -8.86 7.06 -15.38
CA VAL A 41 -8.91 7.46 -13.96
C VAL A 41 -7.62 8.15 -13.51
N ILE A 42 -6.45 7.70 -13.99
CA ILE A 42 -5.15 8.30 -13.64
C ILE A 42 -5.07 9.73 -14.18
N THR A 43 -5.51 9.95 -15.41
CA THR A 43 -5.52 11.28 -16.05
C THR A 43 -6.46 12.23 -15.35
N VAL A 44 -7.70 11.81 -15.09
CA VAL A 44 -8.73 12.65 -14.45
C VAL A 44 -8.29 13.00 -13.03
N PHE A 45 -7.94 12.00 -12.22
CA PHE A 45 -7.49 12.22 -10.85
C PHE A 45 -6.28 13.15 -10.79
N SER A 46 -5.27 12.93 -11.65
CA SER A 46 -4.09 13.78 -11.67
C SER A 46 -4.39 15.24 -12.07
N ASN A 47 -5.41 15.48 -12.90
CA ASN A 47 -5.85 16.84 -13.25
C ASN A 47 -6.56 17.50 -12.07
N ASP A 48 -7.45 16.78 -11.40
CA ASP A 48 -8.20 17.30 -10.26
C ASP A 48 -7.27 17.62 -9.09
N VAL A 49 -6.32 16.74 -8.80
CA VAL A 49 -5.30 16.95 -7.76
C VAL A 49 -4.39 18.13 -8.10
N ALA A 50 -3.95 18.26 -9.34
CA ALA A 50 -3.15 19.41 -9.79
C ALA A 50 -3.93 20.74 -9.69
N ALA A 51 -5.25 20.74 -9.96
CA ALA A 51 -6.10 21.93 -9.80
C ALA A 51 -6.25 22.37 -8.33
N MET A 52 -5.89 21.51 -7.38
CA MET A 52 -5.81 21.82 -5.95
C MET A 52 -4.40 22.21 -5.49
N GLY A 53 -3.40 22.18 -6.38
CA GLY A 53 -2.00 22.47 -6.05
C GLY A 53 -1.27 21.32 -5.34
N ALA A 54 -1.83 20.11 -5.39
CA ALA A 54 -1.32 18.93 -4.70
C ALA A 54 -0.61 17.95 -5.65
N VAL A 55 0.07 16.95 -5.10
CA VAL A 55 0.67 15.82 -5.82
C VAL A 55 -0.23 14.58 -5.72
N PRO A 56 -0.57 13.92 -6.84
CA PRO A 56 -1.36 12.69 -6.78
C PRO A 56 -0.51 11.54 -6.23
N MET A 57 -1.13 10.72 -5.39
CA MET A 57 -0.63 9.42 -4.96
C MET A 57 -1.60 8.34 -5.43
N PHE A 58 -1.07 7.28 -6.03
CA PHE A 58 -1.85 6.10 -6.41
C PHE A 58 -1.45 4.92 -5.54
N THR A 59 -2.41 4.34 -4.81
CA THR A 59 -2.22 3.10 -4.09
C THR A 59 -2.60 1.92 -4.99
N LEU A 60 -1.60 1.24 -5.55
CA LEU A 60 -1.78 0.03 -6.35
C LEU A 60 -2.13 -1.12 -5.40
N PHE A 61 -3.37 -1.60 -5.45
CA PHE A 61 -3.89 -2.62 -4.53
C PHE A 61 -4.62 -3.70 -5.32
N GLN A 62 -3.85 -4.52 -6.04
CA GLN A 62 -4.38 -5.50 -6.98
C GLN A 62 -4.13 -6.94 -6.55
N MET A 63 -3.08 -7.24 -5.77
CA MET A 63 -2.75 -8.61 -5.37
C MET A 63 -3.88 -9.34 -4.62
N PRO A 64 -4.70 -8.69 -3.78
CA PRO A 64 -5.80 -9.38 -3.09
C PRO A 64 -6.96 -9.83 -4.00
N SER A 65 -7.01 -9.38 -5.26
CA SER A 65 -8.21 -9.51 -6.11
C SER A 65 -8.61 -10.95 -6.44
N LEU A 66 -7.63 -11.83 -6.61
CA LEU A 66 -7.87 -13.24 -6.97
C LEU A 66 -8.20 -14.09 -5.74
N ARG A 67 -7.33 -14.08 -4.73
CA ARG A 67 -7.43 -14.90 -3.52
C ARG A 67 -6.88 -14.10 -2.34
N GLY A 68 -7.73 -13.25 -1.72
CA GLY A 68 -7.29 -12.29 -0.69
C GLY A 68 -6.30 -12.88 0.33
N GLY A 69 -5.13 -12.23 0.47
CA GLY A 69 -4.05 -12.64 1.37
C GLY A 69 -3.24 -13.87 0.94
N ASP A 70 -3.61 -14.57 -0.14
CA ASP A 70 -2.86 -15.71 -0.68
C ASP A 70 -1.66 -15.23 -1.49
N VAL A 71 -0.46 -15.39 -0.94
CA VAL A 71 0.78 -14.97 -1.61
C VAL A 71 1.08 -15.74 -2.90
N THR A 72 0.47 -16.91 -3.11
CA THR A 72 0.72 -17.73 -4.30
C THR A 72 0.14 -17.13 -5.58
N VAL A 73 -0.69 -16.08 -5.47
CA VAL A 73 -1.22 -15.34 -6.63
C VAL A 73 -0.11 -14.81 -7.53
N ILE A 74 1.06 -14.46 -6.99
CA ILE A 74 2.17 -13.97 -7.80
C ILE A 74 2.78 -15.04 -8.72
N ASN A 75 2.44 -16.31 -8.54
CA ASN A 75 2.86 -17.42 -9.40
C ASN A 75 1.78 -17.86 -10.40
N ASP A 76 0.57 -17.31 -10.31
CA ASP A 76 -0.54 -17.61 -11.21
C ASP A 76 -0.33 -16.89 -12.56
N ALA A 77 -0.18 -17.66 -13.64
CA ALA A 77 0.23 -17.11 -14.93
C ALA A 77 -0.84 -16.20 -15.58
N PRO A 78 -2.12 -16.59 -15.66
CA PRO A 78 -3.18 -15.70 -16.15
C PRO A 78 -3.29 -14.39 -15.35
N PHE A 79 -3.25 -14.49 -14.01
CA PHE A 79 -3.32 -13.33 -13.14
C PHE A 79 -2.14 -12.39 -13.36
N MET A 80 -0.92 -12.92 -13.34
CA MET A 80 0.29 -12.09 -13.46
C MET A 80 0.43 -11.46 -14.84
N ALA A 81 -0.01 -12.13 -15.91
CA ALA A 81 -0.07 -11.51 -17.23
C ALA A 81 -0.98 -10.27 -17.24
N ALA A 82 -2.18 -10.39 -16.65
CA ALA A 82 -3.12 -9.27 -16.56
C ALA A 82 -2.66 -8.18 -15.59
N TYR A 83 -2.05 -8.56 -14.46
CA TYR A 83 -1.46 -7.66 -13.47
C TYR A 83 -0.34 -6.82 -14.10
N TRP A 84 0.66 -7.44 -14.75
CA TRP A 84 1.77 -6.71 -15.34
C TRP A 84 1.34 -5.79 -16.48
N ALA A 85 0.36 -6.21 -17.29
CA ALA A 85 -0.22 -5.34 -18.31
C ALA A 85 -0.83 -4.07 -17.69
N GLN A 86 -1.51 -4.21 -16.54
CA GLN A 86 -2.10 -3.09 -15.82
C GLN A 86 -1.04 -2.22 -15.11
N VAL A 87 -0.03 -2.79 -14.47
CA VAL A 87 1.09 -2.02 -13.88
C VAL A 87 1.79 -1.18 -14.95
N LYS A 88 2.05 -1.77 -16.12
CA LYS A 88 2.64 -1.03 -17.25
C LYS A 88 1.72 0.09 -17.73
N LEU A 89 0.42 -0.18 -17.89
CA LEU A 89 -0.57 0.84 -18.24
C LEU A 89 -0.60 1.98 -17.20
N MET A 90 -0.55 1.67 -15.90
CA MET A 90 -0.53 2.66 -14.83
C MET A 90 0.63 3.63 -15.01
N TYR A 91 1.85 3.12 -15.13
CA TYR A 91 3.02 4.00 -15.31
C TYR A 91 2.99 4.77 -16.63
N GLN A 92 2.52 4.18 -17.73
CA GLN A 92 2.34 4.90 -18.98
C GLN A 92 1.35 6.07 -18.83
N LYS A 93 0.21 5.85 -18.16
CA LYS A 93 -0.76 6.91 -17.89
C LYS A 93 -0.25 7.97 -16.93
N ILE A 94 0.52 7.59 -15.92
CA ILE A 94 1.21 8.56 -15.04
C ILE A 94 2.15 9.44 -15.87
N ALA A 95 2.93 8.84 -16.77
CA ALA A 95 3.87 9.55 -17.62
C ALA A 95 3.19 10.52 -18.59
N GLU A 96 2.06 10.13 -19.18
CA GLU A 96 1.24 10.98 -20.05
C GLU A 96 0.78 12.27 -19.34
N THR A 97 0.62 12.27 -18.01
CA THR A 97 0.28 13.49 -17.27
C THR A 97 1.42 14.52 -17.26
N GLY A 98 2.68 14.06 -17.41
CA GLY A 98 3.87 14.88 -17.32
C GLY A 98 4.20 15.43 -15.91
N ARG A 99 3.49 14.99 -14.87
CA ARG A 99 3.57 15.53 -13.50
C ARG A 99 4.35 14.62 -12.54
N PRO A 100 4.87 15.17 -11.42
CA PRO A 100 5.27 14.35 -10.27
C PRO A 100 4.08 13.53 -9.75
N THR A 101 4.34 12.32 -9.29
CA THR A 101 3.31 11.40 -8.78
C THR A 101 3.94 10.43 -7.79
N LEU A 102 3.22 10.08 -6.73
CA LEU A 102 3.63 9.04 -5.79
C LEU A 102 2.88 7.74 -6.10
N VAL A 103 3.51 6.60 -5.84
CA VAL A 103 2.88 5.28 -5.97
C VAL A 103 3.17 4.45 -4.73
N ASN A 104 2.12 4.05 -4.01
CA ASN A 104 2.20 3.05 -2.94
C ASN A 104 1.93 1.67 -3.53
N LEU A 105 2.90 0.78 -3.41
CA LEU A 105 2.91 -0.50 -4.13
C LEU A 105 2.43 -1.64 -3.24
N GLU A 106 1.24 -2.16 -3.54
CA GLU A 106 0.67 -3.40 -2.99
C GLU A 106 0.67 -3.46 -1.45
N PRO A 107 -0.08 -2.56 -0.77
CA PRO A 107 -0.33 -2.72 0.66
C PRO A 107 -0.97 -4.07 0.98
N ASP A 108 -0.80 -4.48 2.23
CA ASP A 108 -1.11 -5.81 2.79
C ASP A 108 -0.26 -6.95 2.24
N PHE A 109 -0.05 -7.01 0.92
CA PHE A 109 0.62 -8.12 0.25
C PHE A 109 1.99 -8.44 0.86
N TRP A 110 2.79 -7.43 1.19
CA TRP A 110 4.12 -7.63 1.77
C TRP A 110 4.10 -8.23 3.18
N GLY A 111 3.05 -7.94 3.97
CA GLY A 111 2.85 -8.57 5.28
C GLY A 111 2.52 -10.05 5.17
N PHE A 112 1.66 -10.41 4.21
CA PHE A 112 1.39 -11.81 3.87
C PHE A 112 2.63 -12.50 3.29
N ALA A 113 3.38 -11.82 2.42
CA ALA A 113 4.61 -12.35 1.84
C ALA A 113 5.64 -12.68 2.91
N GLN A 114 5.82 -11.81 3.91
CA GLN A 114 6.71 -12.07 5.04
C GLN A 114 6.28 -13.30 5.84
N GLY A 115 4.99 -13.39 6.19
CA GLY A 115 4.45 -14.52 6.96
C GLY A 115 4.42 -15.84 6.19
N GLY A 116 4.28 -15.78 4.86
CA GLY A 116 4.17 -16.94 3.97
C GLY A 116 5.50 -17.39 3.34
N ALA A 117 6.57 -16.59 3.42
CA ALA A 117 7.85 -16.91 2.79
C ALA A 117 8.52 -18.13 3.46
N PRO A 118 8.88 -19.18 2.71
CA PRO A 118 9.57 -20.34 3.27
C PRO A 118 10.87 -19.96 3.99
N GLY A 119 10.91 -20.15 5.31
CA GLY A 119 12.05 -19.77 6.15
C GLY A 119 12.31 -18.26 6.21
N GLY A 120 11.29 -17.42 5.98
CA GLY A 120 11.42 -15.96 5.99
C GLY A 120 12.25 -15.40 4.83
N ASP A 121 12.36 -16.14 3.73
CA ASP A 121 13.17 -15.77 2.57
C ASP A 121 12.30 -15.43 1.35
N PRO A 122 12.20 -14.14 0.95
CA PRO A 122 11.37 -13.74 -0.18
C PRO A 122 11.88 -14.30 -1.52
N ALA A 123 13.15 -14.71 -1.62
CA ALA A 123 13.67 -15.37 -2.81
C ALA A 123 13.12 -16.78 -3.01
N LYS A 124 12.42 -17.34 -2.01
CA LYS A 124 11.79 -18.67 -2.09
C LYS A 124 10.29 -18.62 -2.38
N LEU A 125 9.72 -17.42 -2.54
CA LEU A 125 8.35 -17.24 -3.01
C LEU A 125 8.37 -17.19 -4.55
N PRO A 126 7.91 -18.25 -5.26
CA PRO A 126 7.94 -18.26 -6.72
C PRO A 126 6.98 -17.22 -7.29
N ALA A 127 7.35 -16.58 -8.39
CA ALA A 127 6.53 -15.61 -9.08
C ALA A 127 6.66 -15.71 -10.61
N ARG A 128 5.78 -15.05 -11.35
CA ARG A 128 5.89 -14.88 -12.81
C ARG A 128 6.29 -13.45 -13.12
N VAL A 129 7.56 -13.23 -13.47
CA VAL A 129 8.15 -11.89 -13.67
C VAL A 129 8.88 -11.82 -14.99
N SER A 130 9.70 -12.83 -15.30
CA SER A 130 10.59 -12.85 -16.46
C SER A 130 9.84 -12.82 -17.81
N THR A 131 8.53 -13.06 -17.80
CA THR A 131 7.63 -12.93 -18.96
C THR A 131 7.40 -11.47 -19.37
N VAL A 132 7.72 -10.50 -18.51
CA VAL A 132 7.68 -9.07 -18.83
C VAL A 132 9.01 -8.70 -19.48
N PRO A 133 9.04 -8.24 -20.74
CA PRO A 133 10.29 -8.01 -21.48
C PRO A 133 11.29 -7.10 -20.76
N GLU A 134 10.80 -6.02 -20.14
CA GLU A 134 11.61 -5.06 -19.37
C GLU A 134 12.21 -5.67 -18.10
N CYS A 135 11.64 -6.76 -17.62
CA CYS A 135 12.00 -7.44 -16.37
C CYS A 135 12.62 -8.82 -16.62
N ALA A 136 13.04 -9.14 -17.85
CA ALA A 136 13.60 -10.44 -18.20
C ALA A 136 14.85 -10.82 -17.37
N SER A 137 15.57 -9.83 -16.81
CA SER A 137 16.72 -10.05 -15.92
C SER A 137 16.35 -10.23 -14.44
N GLN A 138 15.08 -10.04 -14.08
CA GLN A 138 14.59 -10.22 -12.71
C GLN A 138 14.33 -11.71 -12.44
N PRO A 139 14.54 -12.20 -11.21
CA PRO A 139 14.22 -13.57 -10.87
C PRO A 139 12.69 -13.80 -10.85
N ASP A 140 12.26 -15.02 -11.13
CA ASP A 140 10.86 -15.44 -11.01
C ASP A 140 10.48 -15.72 -9.54
N THR A 141 10.64 -14.70 -8.70
CA THR A 141 10.38 -14.73 -7.26
C THR A 141 9.79 -13.40 -6.77
N ALA A 142 9.36 -13.32 -5.50
CA ALA A 142 8.88 -12.06 -4.92
C ALA A 142 9.93 -10.93 -4.97
N VAL A 143 11.23 -11.25 -4.93
CA VAL A 143 12.32 -10.29 -5.15
C VAL A 143 12.23 -9.68 -6.56
N GLY A 144 11.95 -10.50 -7.58
CA GLY A 144 11.78 -10.01 -8.94
C GLY A 144 10.51 -9.21 -9.14
N VAL A 145 9.43 -9.50 -8.39
CA VAL A 145 8.21 -8.66 -8.41
C VAL A 145 8.55 -7.22 -8.01
N VAL A 146 9.27 -7.03 -6.89
CA VAL A 146 9.74 -5.71 -6.47
C VAL A 146 10.65 -5.08 -7.52
N GLY A 147 11.64 -5.84 -8.01
CA GLY A 147 12.54 -5.37 -9.07
C GLY A 147 11.81 -4.91 -10.33
N CYS A 148 10.77 -5.63 -10.75
CA CYS A 148 9.99 -5.32 -11.94
C CYS A 148 9.06 -4.12 -11.75
N LEU A 149 8.38 -4.01 -10.59
CA LEU A 149 7.59 -2.83 -10.23
C LEU A 149 8.42 -1.54 -10.32
N LEU A 150 9.65 -1.57 -9.78
CA LEU A 150 10.58 -0.45 -9.87
C LEU A 150 11.08 -0.23 -11.30
N THR A 151 11.47 -1.29 -12.00
CA THR A 151 11.99 -1.21 -13.38
C THR A 151 10.98 -0.56 -14.33
N LEU A 152 9.71 -0.98 -14.27
CA LEU A 152 8.64 -0.40 -15.08
C LEU A 152 8.40 1.06 -14.73
N GLY A 153 8.39 1.42 -13.44
CA GLY A 153 8.22 2.81 -13.02
C GLY A 153 9.36 3.72 -13.50
N ARG A 154 10.62 3.28 -13.36
CA ARG A 154 11.78 4.03 -13.89
C ARG A 154 11.77 4.14 -15.41
N THR A 155 11.29 3.12 -16.11
CA THR A 155 11.25 3.07 -17.58
C THR A 155 10.16 3.98 -18.15
N TYR A 156 8.94 3.86 -17.63
CA TYR A 156 7.77 4.52 -18.20
C TYR A 156 7.47 5.86 -17.55
N ALA A 157 7.65 5.99 -16.23
CA ALA A 157 7.26 7.15 -15.44
C ALA A 157 8.41 7.71 -14.58
N PRO A 158 9.50 8.25 -15.17
CA PRO A 158 10.69 8.67 -14.43
C PRO A 158 10.44 9.82 -13.42
N LYS A 159 9.32 10.55 -13.56
CA LYS A 159 8.87 11.57 -12.60
C LYS A 159 8.07 10.99 -11.42
N ALA A 160 7.65 9.73 -11.50
CA ALA A 160 7.02 9.05 -10.39
C ALA A 160 8.05 8.71 -9.30
N ARG A 161 7.57 8.66 -8.07
CA ARG A 161 8.29 8.10 -6.93
C ARG A 161 7.50 6.92 -6.40
N MET A 162 8.18 5.83 -6.12
CA MET A 162 7.58 4.57 -5.70
C MET A 162 7.94 4.28 -4.26
N GLY A 163 6.97 3.89 -3.48
CA GLY A 163 7.15 3.49 -2.09
C GLY A 163 6.52 2.13 -1.85
N PHE A 164 7.15 1.37 -0.95
CA PHE A 164 6.59 0.13 -0.46
C PHE A 164 6.03 0.33 0.94
N PRO A 165 4.95 -0.37 1.29
CA PRO A 165 4.41 -0.44 2.64
C PRO A 165 4.87 -1.72 3.37
N PRO A 166 6.03 -1.72 4.08
CA PRO A 166 6.32 -2.75 5.07
C PRO A 166 5.14 -2.97 6.02
N SER A 167 5.01 -4.17 6.53
CA SER A 167 3.96 -4.54 7.48
C SER A 167 4.58 -5.24 8.68
N LEU A 168 4.22 -4.79 9.88
CA LEU A 168 4.74 -5.32 11.14
C LEU A 168 3.88 -6.49 11.68
N TRP A 169 3.10 -7.17 10.82
CA TRP A 169 2.18 -8.23 11.26
C TRP A 169 2.88 -9.57 11.51
N SER A 170 3.89 -9.88 10.69
CA SER A 170 4.49 -11.23 10.62
C SER A 170 5.89 -11.29 11.25
N GLY A 171 6.35 -10.19 11.85
CA GLY A 171 7.66 -10.11 12.50
C GLY A 171 7.85 -8.76 13.19
N ASP A 172 8.86 -8.70 14.07
CA ASP A 172 9.30 -7.45 14.68
C ASP A 172 9.89 -6.48 13.64
N PRO A 173 10.19 -5.22 14.01
CA PRO A 173 10.72 -4.22 13.07
C PRO A 173 12.04 -4.62 12.39
N ASP A 174 12.92 -5.36 13.08
CA ASP A 174 14.20 -5.82 12.53
C ASP A 174 14.00 -6.93 11.49
N ALA A 175 13.17 -7.91 11.81
CA ALA A 175 12.80 -8.99 10.88
C ALA A 175 12.10 -8.42 9.64
N THR A 176 11.22 -7.45 9.83
CA THR A 176 10.48 -6.78 8.75
C THR A 176 11.42 -5.94 7.88
N GLY A 177 12.27 -5.11 8.49
CA GLY A 177 13.29 -4.34 7.78
C GLY A 177 14.22 -5.24 6.95
N THR A 178 14.71 -6.32 7.55
CA THR A 178 15.55 -7.32 6.88
C THR A 178 14.83 -7.98 5.70
N PHE A 179 13.57 -8.38 5.88
CA PHE A 179 12.77 -9.00 4.83
C PHE A 179 12.55 -8.05 3.64
N MET A 180 12.17 -6.80 3.92
CA MET A 180 11.95 -5.76 2.90
C MET A 180 13.25 -5.37 2.18
N ALA A 181 14.38 -5.32 2.89
CA ALA A 181 15.70 -5.12 2.26
C ALA A 181 16.06 -6.28 1.32
N LYS A 182 15.80 -7.54 1.71
CA LYS A 182 16.01 -8.72 0.85
C LYS A 182 15.12 -8.70 -0.40
N LEU A 183 13.89 -8.19 -0.29
CA LEU A 183 13.01 -7.96 -1.43
C LEU A 183 13.59 -6.91 -2.40
N GLY A 184 14.43 -6.00 -1.93
CA GLY A 184 14.97 -4.87 -2.70
C GLY A 184 14.18 -3.58 -2.55
N ALA A 185 13.38 -3.45 -1.48
CA ALA A 185 12.59 -2.25 -1.21
C ALA A 185 13.46 -1.03 -0.84
N ASP A 186 14.72 -1.24 -0.46
CA ASP A 186 15.73 -0.19 -0.27
C ASP A 186 16.06 0.59 -1.55
N LYS A 187 15.70 0.04 -2.73
CA LYS A 187 15.85 0.68 -4.04
C LYS A 187 14.67 1.57 -4.44
N ALA A 188 13.63 1.63 -3.60
CA ALA A 188 12.49 2.51 -3.77
C ALA A 188 12.85 3.97 -3.44
N ASP A 189 11.85 4.84 -3.46
CA ASP A 189 12.02 6.27 -3.16
C ASP A 189 11.58 6.67 -1.75
N PHE A 190 10.68 5.90 -1.14
CA PHE A 190 10.14 6.15 0.20
C PHE A 190 9.52 4.89 0.82
N ILE A 191 9.27 4.97 2.12
CA ILE A 191 8.54 3.97 2.90
C ILE A 191 7.13 4.49 3.15
N VAL A 192 6.14 3.63 2.95
CA VAL A 192 4.74 3.90 3.33
C VAL A 192 4.49 3.26 4.69
N ALA A 193 4.61 4.05 5.75
CA ALA A 193 4.44 3.57 7.13
C ALA A 193 2.96 3.39 7.44
N GLN A 194 2.56 2.15 7.73
CA GLN A 194 1.19 1.76 8.05
C GLN A 194 0.82 2.09 9.50
N THR A 195 -0.19 2.93 9.73
CA THR A 195 -0.69 3.25 11.08
C THR A 195 -1.80 2.32 11.53
N SER A 196 -2.99 2.41 10.93
CA SER A 196 -4.12 1.52 11.21
C SER A 196 -5.16 1.69 10.10
N ASP A 197 -5.82 0.62 9.67
CA ASP A 197 -6.84 0.76 8.64
C ASP A 197 -8.15 1.35 9.17
N ARG A 198 -8.39 1.38 10.49
CA ARG A 198 -9.59 1.96 11.11
C ARG A 198 -9.29 2.61 12.46
N ASP A 199 -10.22 3.43 12.90
CA ASP A 199 -10.23 4.01 14.25
C ASP A 199 -10.22 2.89 15.31
N ALA A 200 -9.41 3.04 16.36
CA ALA A 200 -9.30 2.06 17.46
C ALA A 200 -10.66 1.69 18.08
N GLY A 201 -11.55 2.67 18.24
CA GLY A 201 -12.90 2.48 18.77
C GLY A 201 -13.79 1.59 17.90
N CYS A 202 -13.46 1.42 16.61
CA CYS A 202 -14.17 0.49 15.74
C CYS A 202 -13.81 -0.97 16.07
N PHE A 203 -12.55 -1.22 16.45
CA PHE A 203 -12.05 -2.56 16.73
C PHE A 203 -12.51 -3.12 18.08
N GLU A 204 -12.75 -2.24 19.06
CA GLU A 204 -13.25 -2.66 20.38
C GLU A 204 -14.77 -2.82 20.44
N ASP A 205 -15.50 -2.39 19.40
CA ASP A 205 -16.95 -2.49 19.35
C ASP A 205 -17.36 -3.96 19.54
N PRO A 206 -18.18 -4.31 20.56
CA PRO A 206 -18.60 -5.69 20.80
C PRO A 206 -19.55 -6.21 19.73
N ASN A 207 -20.16 -5.32 18.92
CA ASN A 207 -20.99 -5.66 17.78
C ASN A 207 -20.47 -4.93 16.53
N PRO A 208 -19.23 -5.21 16.11
CA PRO A 208 -18.56 -4.40 15.10
C PRO A 208 -19.23 -4.59 13.75
N VAL A 209 -19.28 -3.51 12.97
CA VAL A 209 -19.56 -3.63 11.53
C VAL A 209 -18.54 -4.58 10.87
N PRO A 210 -18.87 -5.25 9.76
CA PRO A 210 -18.01 -6.31 9.19
C PRO A 210 -16.55 -5.91 8.99
N ASN A 211 -16.29 -4.65 8.63
CA ASN A 211 -14.94 -4.13 8.38
C ASN A 211 -14.08 -3.93 9.64
N CYS A 212 -14.68 -4.00 10.84
CA CYS A 212 -14.02 -3.87 12.13
C CYS A 212 -14.09 -5.16 12.96
N ALA A 213 -14.76 -6.19 12.45
CA ALA A 213 -14.83 -7.49 13.07
C ALA A 213 -13.48 -8.22 13.03
N ASN A 214 -13.33 -9.23 13.89
CA ASN A 214 -12.21 -10.18 13.90
C ASN A 214 -10.82 -9.57 14.18
N ARG A 215 -10.75 -8.52 14.99
CA ARG A 215 -9.49 -7.79 15.29
C ARG A 215 -8.74 -8.32 16.53
N GLY A 216 -9.31 -9.31 17.22
CA GLY A 216 -8.74 -9.86 18.45
C GLY A 216 -9.12 -9.05 19.69
N PRO A 217 -8.45 -9.27 20.84
CA PRO A 217 -8.79 -8.61 22.10
C PRO A 217 -8.11 -7.24 22.30
N GLY A 218 -7.33 -6.73 21.34
CA GLY A 218 -6.50 -5.55 21.51
C GLY A 218 -5.13 -5.85 22.15
N PRO A 219 -4.40 -4.83 22.64
CA PRO A 219 -4.82 -3.43 22.78
C PRO A 219 -4.94 -2.69 21.44
N PHE A 220 -5.92 -1.80 21.32
CA PHE A 220 -6.18 -1.00 20.10
C PHE A 220 -5.72 0.46 20.23
N TYR A 221 -5.55 0.94 21.46
CA TYR A 221 -5.10 2.29 21.76
C TYR A 221 -3.62 2.30 22.10
N LEU A 222 -2.95 3.37 21.69
CA LEU A 222 -1.61 3.75 22.10
C LEU A 222 -1.70 4.61 23.36
N ASP A 223 -0.79 4.41 24.31
CA ASP A 223 -0.66 5.29 25.46
C ASP A 223 -0.14 6.67 25.04
N GLU A 224 -1.04 7.66 25.12
CA GLU A 224 -0.83 9.07 24.82
C GLU A 224 0.30 9.69 25.69
N ASN A 225 0.56 9.15 26.88
CA ASN A 225 1.63 9.63 27.77
C ASN A 225 2.97 8.92 27.55
N ASN A 226 3.03 7.90 26.68
CA ASN A 226 4.23 7.10 26.42
C ASN A 226 4.84 6.45 27.67
N VAL A 227 4.02 5.98 28.61
CA VAL A 227 4.47 5.32 29.85
C VAL A 227 4.33 3.80 29.75
N THR A 228 3.22 3.32 29.21
CA THR A 228 2.86 1.90 29.07
C THR A 228 2.88 1.46 27.60
N THR A 229 2.86 0.16 27.35
CA THR A 229 2.90 -0.44 26.01
C THR A 229 1.50 -0.89 25.58
N PRO A 230 1.08 -0.68 24.32
CA PRO A 230 1.81 0.01 23.23
C PRO A 230 1.72 1.54 23.34
N ASN A 231 2.69 2.27 22.78
CA ASN A 231 2.68 3.74 22.75
C ASN A 231 3.29 4.34 21.46
N PHE A 232 3.14 5.66 21.30
CA PHE A 232 3.60 6.39 20.12
C PHE A 232 5.14 6.35 19.95
N ASN A 233 5.90 6.47 21.05
CA ASN A 233 7.36 6.38 20.99
C ASN A 233 7.84 5.02 20.49
N GLN A 234 7.17 3.94 20.90
CA GLN A 234 7.44 2.60 20.39
C GLN A 234 7.12 2.50 18.91
N GLY A 235 5.94 2.94 18.47
CA GLY A 235 5.59 2.94 17.05
C GLY A 235 6.56 3.76 16.18
N ILE A 236 6.98 4.94 16.64
CA ILE A 236 7.98 5.76 15.94
C ILE A 236 9.34 5.05 15.90
N ASN A 237 9.75 4.41 17.00
CA ASN A 237 10.99 3.65 17.07
C ASN A 237 10.98 2.44 16.12
N ASP A 238 9.87 1.71 16.05
CA ASP A 238 9.68 0.59 15.14
C ASP A 238 9.89 1.03 13.68
N TRP A 239 9.28 2.14 13.27
CA TRP A 239 9.49 2.72 11.94
C TRP A 239 10.92 3.23 11.72
N SER A 240 11.58 3.76 12.76
CA SER A 240 12.99 4.13 12.70
C SER A 240 13.90 2.92 12.45
N ILE A 241 13.61 1.78 13.09
CA ILE A 241 14.33 0.52 12.86
C ILE A 241 14.14 0.07 11.41
N VAL A 242 12.89 -0.07 10.94
CA VAL A 242 12.61 -0.46 9.54
C VAL A 242 13.32 0.48 8.55
N ARG A 243 13.28 1.79 8.79
CA ARG A 243 13.96 2.80 7.96
C ARG A 243 15.47 2.61 7.92
N SER A 244 16.10 2.17 9.02
CA SER A 244 17.54 1.93 9.06
C SER A 244 17.97 0.78 8.13
N HIS A 245 17.15 -0.28 8.01
CA HIS A 245 17.38 -1.39 7.07
C HIS A 245 17.20 -0.97 5.61
N LEU A 246 16.32 0.01 5.36
CA LEU A 246 15.99 0.50 4.03
C LEU A 246 16.78 1.76 3.66
N GLY A 247 18.04 1.87 4.11
CA GLY A 247 18.96 2.93 3.67
C GLY A 247 18.57 4.34 4.09
N GLY A 248 17.69 4.51 5.07
CA GLY A 248 17.26 5.83 5.52
C GLY A 248 16.27 6.52 4.58
N LEU A 249 15.51 5.77 3.77
CA LEU A 249 14.46 6.33 2.92
C LEU A 249 13.48 7.22 3.71
N PRO A 250 12.92 8.29 3.10
CA PRO A 250 11.89 9.10 3.73
C PRO A 250 10.64 8.25 4.02
N ILE A 251 9.92 8.59 5.09
CA ILE A 251 8.68 7.92 5.50
C ILE A 251 7.49 8.81 5.18
N LEU A 252 6.45 8.23 4.59
CA LEU A 252 5.11 8.79 4.47
C LEU A 252 4.16 7.93 5.28
N TYR A 253 3.47 8.52 6.27
CA TYR A 253 2.47 7.82 7.08
C TYR A 253 1.14 7.68 6.32
N TRP A 254 0.58 6.47 6.37
CA TRP A 254 -0.63 6.04 5.65
C TRP A 254 -1.17 4.78 6.34
N GLN A 255 -2.35 4.26 6.07
CA GLN A 255 -3.61 4.94 6.25
C GLN A 255 -3.71 5.37 7.73
N THR A 256 -3.73 6.68 8.02
CA THR A 256 -3.86 7.18 9.41
C THR A 256 -5.32 7.50 9.65
N PRO A 257 -6.03 6.72 10.50
CA PRO A 257 -7.40 7.06 10.82
C PRO A 257 -7.40 8.39 11.60
N MET A 258 -8.44 9.18 11.37
CA MET A 258 -8.55 10.51 11.96
C MET A 258 -9.34 10.47 13.27
N GLY A 259 -10.19 9.44 13.44
CA GLY A 259 -11.12 9.31 14.56
C GLY A 259 -11.96 10.56 14.85
N VAL A 260 -12.68 10.48 15.95
CA VAL A 260 -13.20 11.65 16.66
C VAL A 260 -12.31 11.85 17.89
N PRO A 261 -11.76 13.05 18.13
CA PRO A 261 -11.06 13.35 19.37
C PRO A 261 -11.97 13.09 20.57
N SER A 262 -11.59 12.13 21.42
CA SER A 262 -12.39 11.68 22.57
C SER A 262 -11.47 11.05 23.60
N THR A 263 -11.75 11.29 24.89
CA THR A 263 -11.10 10.58 26.00
C THR A 263 -11.86 9.29 26.39
N THR A 264 -13.02 9.05 25.78
CA THR A 264 -13.88 7.88 26.05
C THR A 264 -13.68 6.83 24.97
N PRO A 265 -13.24 5.59 25.33
CA PRO A 265 -13.21 4.47 24.39
C PRO A 265 -14.57 4.23 23.72
N GLY A 266 -14.54 3.84 22.46
CA GLY A 266 -15.66 3.34 21.69
C GLY A 266 -16.10 4.32 20.61
N GLY A 267 -17.40 4.36 20.39
CA GLY A 267 -18.05 5.27 19.46
C GLY A 267 -19.19 4.58 18.72
N THR A 268 -19.55 5.15 17.58
CA THR A 268 -20.60 4.60 16.70
C THR A 268 -20.11 4.63 15.25
N PRO A 269 -20.74 3.90 14.33
CA PRO A 269 -20.37 3.97 12.92
C PRO A 269 -20.19 5.41 12.42
N LYS A 270 -19.01 5.69 11.84
CA LYS A 270 -18.54 7.01 11.36
C LYS A 270 -18.13 8.03 12.44
N HIS A 271 -18.17 7.65 13.72
CA HIS A 271 -17.82 8.48 14.87
C HIS A 271 -17.12 7.65 15.96
N TYR A 272 -16.09 6.90 15.58
CA TYR A 272 -15.27 6.13 16.51
C TYR A 272 -14.12 6.98 17.04
N ARG A 273 -13.74 6.78 18.30
CA ARG A 273 -12.50 7.34 18.84
C ARG A 273 -11.32 6.69 18.12
N ASP A 274 -10.29 7.48 17.83
CA ASP A 274 -8.98 6.94 17.48
C ASP A 274 -7.88 7.48 18.40
N ASN A 275 -6.68 6.96 18.20
CA ASN A 275 -5.43 7.50 18.74
C ASN A 275 -5.28 8.97 18.32
N HIS A 276 -4.90 9.85 19.27
CA HIS A 276 -4.69 11.28 19.03
C HIS A 276 -3.41 11.77 19.69
#